data_AF-A0AB73B772-F1
#
_entry.id   AF-A0AB73B772-F1
#
_cell.length_a   1.000
_cell.length_b   1.000
_cell.length_c   1.000
_cell.angle_alpha   90.00
_cell.angle_beta   90.00
_cell.angle_gamma   90.00
#
_symmetry.space_group_name_H-M   'P 1'
#
loop_
_entity.id
_entity.type
_entity.pdbx_description
1 polymer ?
#
loop_
_entity_poly.entity_id
_entity_poly.type
_entity_poly.pdbx_seq_one_letter_code
_entity_poly.pdbx_strand_id
1 'polypeptide(L)'
;MSICKKCGKEFNARAGAKFCSSTCRQAAYRQRKDPRPPARRAPLRDSAVKSWLDLDRSVRRVERVAQDDRFTKMIRSDPHFLRGDLQRSVNELQAVIAEIDRIQGA
;
A
#
# COMPACT_ATOMS: atom_id res chain seq x y z
N MET A 1 24.35 -19.72 24.92
CA MET A 1 23.20 -18.90 24.51
C MET A 1 23.50 -17.43 24.80
N SER A 2 22.97 -16.50 24.03
CA SER A 2 23.20 -15.07 24.24
C SER A 2 21.88 -14.31 24.33
N ILE A 3 21.85 -13.23 25.09
CA ILE A 3 20.67 -12.39 25.28
C ILE A 3 20.75 -11.18 24.33
N CYS A 4 19.67 -10.92 23.59
CA CYS A 4 19.61 -9.79 22.68
C CYS A 4 19.59 -8.47 23.46
N LYS A 5 20.58 -7.59 23.22
CA LYS A 5 20.65 -6.28 23.89
C LYS A 5 19.48 -5.35 23.59
N LYS A 6 18.65 -5.65 22.59
CA LYS A 6 17.52 -4.80 22.18
C LYS A 6 16.16 -5.28 22.70
N CYS A 7 15.91 -6.58 22.67
CA CYS A 7 14.60 -7.15 23.02
C CYS A 7 14.63 -8.11 24.22
N GLY A 8 15.80 -8.40 24.81
CA GLY A 8 15.93 -9.26 25.99
C GLY A 8 15.72 -10.75 25.75
N LYS A 9 15.39 -11.16 24.51
CA LYS A 9 15.18 -12.58 24.18
C LYS A 9 16.49 -13.34 24.07
N GLU A 10 16.47 -14.59 24.52
CA GLU A 10 17.54 -15.55 24.30
C GLU A 10 17.60 -15.99 22.84
N PHE A 11 18.81 -16.15 22.31
CA PHE A 11 19.01 -16.63 20.95
C PHE A 11 20.34 -17.39 20.79
N ASN A 12 20.38 -18.23 19.76
CA ASN A 12 21.59 -18.92 19.33
C ASN A 12 22.47 -17.97 18.52
N ALA A 13 23.44 -17.37 19.20
CA ALA A 13 24.38 -16.42 18.64
C ALA A 13 25.58 -17.13 17.98
N ARG A 14 26.01 -16.62 16.82
CA ARG A 14 27.39 -16.81 16.34
C ARG A 14 28.34 -15.99 17.23
N ALA A 15 29.61 -16.39 17.31
CA ALA A 15 30.61 -15.70 18.12
C ALA A 15 30.57 -14.18 17.89
N GLY A 16 30.36 -13.41 18.96
CA GLY A 16 30.30 -11.95 18.93
C GLY A 16 28.94 -11.31 18.56
N ALA A 17 27.89 -12.08 18.29
CA ALA A 17 26.58 -11.51 17.95
C ALA A 17 25.88 -10.88 19.17
N LYS A 18 25.48 -9.61 19.05
CA LYS A 18 24.84 -8.81 20.11
C LYS A 18 23.31 -8.72 20.01
N PHE A 19 22.75 -9.12 18.87
CA PHE A 19 21.33 -8.97 18.54
C PHE A 19 20.82 -10.23 17.85
N CYS A 20 19.58 -10.61 18.16
CA CYS A 20 18.95 -11.80 17.60
C CYS A 20 18.52 -11.67 16.13
N SER A 21 18.39 -10.44 15.61
CA SER A 21 17.91 -10.18 14.25
C SER A 21 18.51 -8.90 13.66
N SER A 22 18.42 -8.78 12.34
CA SER A 22 18.70 -7.54 11.61
C SER A 22 17.83 -6.38 12.09
N THR A 23 16.55 -6.65 12.39
CA THR A 23 15.59 -5.66 12.91
C THR A 23 16.03 -5.09 14.27
N CYS A 24 16.47 -5.95 15.21
CA CYS A 24 16.98 -5.51 16.51
C CYS A 24 18.28 -4.70 16.38
N ARG A 25 19.16 -5.12 15.47
CA ARG A 25 20.41 -4.40 15.18
C ARG A 25 20.13 -3.00 14.63
N GLN A 26 19.23 -2.89 13.65
CA GLN A 26 18.85 -1.61 13.05
C GLN A 26 18.13 -0.72 14.06
N ALA A 27 17.23 -1.26 14.88
CA ALA A 27 16.55 -0.50 15.93
C ALA A 27 17.55 0.07 16.95
N ALA A 28 18.54 -0.73 17.38
CA ALA A 28 19.60 -0.27 18.26
C ALA A 28 20.50 0.80 17.60
N TYR A 29 20.76 0.69 16.30
CA TYR A 29 21.50 1.72 15.55
C TYR A 29 20.73 3.03 15.42
N ARG A 30 19.42 2.97 15.11
CA ARG A 30 18.54 4.14 15.02
C ARG A 30 18.49 4.90 16.35
N GLN A 31 18.37 4.19 17.47
CA GLN A 31 18.38 4.80 18.81
C GLN A 31 19.70 5.50 19.17
N ARG A 32 20.83 5.05 18.61
CA ARG A 32 22.13 5.69 18.83
C ARG A 32 22.32 6.96 18.00
N LYS A 33 21.78 6.98 16.78
CA LYS A 33 21.90 8.11 15.85
C LYS A 33 20.92 9.24 16.15
N ASP A 34 19.74 8.92 16.63
CA ASP A 34 18.75 9.92 17.03
C ASP A 34 18.14 9.52 18.38
N PRO A 35 18.52 10.19 19.50
CA PRO A 35 17.92 9.93 20.80
C PRO A 35 16.45 10.40 20.86
N ARG A 36 15.98 11.15 19.86
CA ARG A 36 14.58 11.57 19.80
C ARG A 36 13.69 10.38 19.46
N PRO A 37 12.49 10.28 20.07
CA PRO A 37 11.51 9.29 19.65
C PRO A 37 11.22 9.42 18.15
N PRO A 38 10.89 8.32 17.44
CA PRO A 38 10.55 8.41 16.03
C PRO A 38 9.45 9.46 15.87
N ALA A 39 9.64 10.41 14.95
CA ALA A 39 8.64 11.42 14.67
C ALA A 39 7.30 10.72 14.47
N ARG A 40 6.31 11.06 15.29
CA ARG A 40 4.94 10.58 15.07
C ARG A 40 4.59 10.99 13.65
N ARG A 41 4.22 10.03 12.80
CA ARG A 41 3.75 10.35 11.45
C ARG A 41 2.61 11.34 11.62
N ALA A 42 2.70 12.48 10.96
CA ALA A 42 1.62 13.44 10.98
C ALA A 42 0.34 12.72 10.50
N PRO A 43 -0.82 13.02 11.11
CA PRO A 43 -2.07 12.54 10.55
C PRO A 43 -2.19 13.01 9.10
N LEU A 44 -2.82 12.18 8.26
CA LEU A 44 -3.14 12.57 6.90
C LEU A 44 -3.95 13.86 6.92
N ARG A 45 -3.73 14.72 5.92
CA ARG A 45 -4.56 15.92 5.72
C ARG A 45 -6.03 15.50 5.52
N ASP A 46 -6.95 16.30 6.03
CA ASP A 46 -8.39 16.04 5.91
C ASP A 46 -8.83 15.87 4.45
N SER A 47 -8.20 16.59 3.52
CA SER A 47 -8.45 16.42 2.08
C SER A 47 -8.08 15.03 1.58
N ALA A 48 -6.95 14.46 2.01
CA ALA A 48 -6.53 13.13 1.63
C ALA A 48 -7.45 12.06 2.23
N VAL A 49 -7.88 12.23 3.48
CA VAL A 49 -8.87 11.34 4.12
C VAL A 49 -10.19 11.37 3.36
N LYS A 50 -10.67 12.57 2.99
CA LYS A 50 -11.90 12.73 2.21
C LYS A 50 -11.79 12.07 0.84
N SER A 51 -10.71 12.32 0.09
CA SER A 51 -10.47 11.69 -1.21
C SER A 51 -10.46 10.17 -1.12
N TRP A 52 -9.86 9.61 -0.05
CA TRP A 52 -9.86 8.17 0.16
C TRP A 52 -11.26 7.61 0.44
N LEU A 53 -12.06 8.29 1.26
CA LEU A 53 -13.45 7.89 1.54
C LEU A 53 -14.35 7.98 0.28
N ASP A 54 -14.16 9.00 -0.54
CA ASP A 54 -14.89 9.16 -1.80
C ASP A 54 -14.54 8.04 -2.80
N LEU A 55 -13.26 7.64 -2.84
CA LEU A 55 -12.80 6.51 -3.62
C LEU A 55 -13.40 5.18 -3.10
N ASP A 56 -13.35 4.91 -1.79
CA ASP A 56 -13.95 3.71 -1.17
C ASP A 56 -15.44 3.60 -1.52
N ARG A 57 -16.19 4.70 -1.41
CA ARG A 57 -17.60 4.76 -1.79
C ARG A 57 -17.82 4.42 -3.27
N SER A 58 -16.93 4.87 -4.14
CA SER A 58 -17.02 4.63 -5.58
C SER A 58 -16.74 3.17 -5.91
N VAL A 59 -15.71 2.58 -5.29
CA VAL A 59 -15.40 1.15 -5.42
C VAL A 59 -16.58 0.29 -4.99
N ARG A 60 -17.16 0.54 -3.80
CA ARG A 60 -18.34 -0.20 -3.33
C ARG A 60 -19.56 -0.07 -4.25
N ARG A 61 -19.68 1.05 -4.96
CA ARG A 61 -20.73 1.23 -5.97
C ARG A 61 -20.48 0.32 -7.17
N VAL A 62 -19.25 0.30 -7.68
CA VAL A 62 -18.85 -0.56 -8.80
C VAL A 62 -19.03 -2.04 -8.43
N GLU A 63 -18.63 -2.44 -7.22
CA GLU A 63 -18.80 -3.81 -6.74
C GLU A 63 -20.27 -4.25 -6.73
N ARG A 64 -21.18 -3.38 -6.28
CA ARG A 64 -22.63 -3.67 -6.31
C ARG A 64 -23.17 -3.81 -7.72
N VAL A 65 -22.73 -2.98 -8.66
CA VAL A 65 -23.13 -3.10 -10.08
C VAL A 65 -22.59 -4.41 -10.67
N ALA A 66 -21.35 -4.77 -10.36
CA ALA A 66 -20.75 -6.02 -10.83
C ALA A 66 -21.45 -7.26 -10.27
N GLN A 67 -21.95 -7.19 -9.03
CA GLN A 67 -22.73 -8.25 -8.39
C GLN A 67 -24.19 -8.31 -8.86
N ASP A 68 -24.67 -7.30 -9.60
CA ASP A 68 -26.03 -7.34 -10.14
C ASP A 68 -26.09 -8.30 -11.34
N ASP A 69 -26.82 -9.40 -11.17
CA ASP A 69 -27.05 -10.40 -12.21
C ASP A 69 -27.69 -9.80 -13.47
N ARG A 70 -28.41 -8.67 -13.37
CA ARG A 70 -28.95 -7.95 -14.54
C ARG A 70 -27.83 -7.34 -15.37
N PHE A 71 -26.80 -6.80 -14.74
CA PHE A 71 -25.64 -6.25 -15.42
C PHE A 71 -24.85 -7.36 -16.11
N THR A 72 -24.66 -8.49 -15.43
CA THR A 72 -24.03 -9.69 -16.02
C THR A 72 -24.83 -10.23 -17.21
N LYS A 73 -26.17 -10.29 -17.11
CA LYS A 73 -27.04 -10.67 -18.23
C LYS A 73 -26.97 -9.67 -19.39
N MET A 74 -26.94 -8.38 -19.10
CA MET A 74 -26.84 -7.30 -20.09
C MET A 74 -25.51 -7.35 -20.87
N ILE A 75 -24.38 -7.57 -20.18
CA ILE A 75 -23.07 -7.76 -20.82
C ILE A 75 -23.07 -9.02 -21.70
N ARG A 76 -23.71 -10.10 -21.23
CA ARG A 76 -23.81 -11.33 -22.03
C ARG A 76 -24.67 -11.16 -23.27
N SER A 77 -25.71 -10.34 -23.22
CA SER A 77 -26.60 -10.09 -24.36
C SER A 77 -26.01 -9.12 -25.39
N ASP A 78 -25.19 -8.14 -24.97
CA ASP A 78 -24.48 -7.25 -25.88
C ASP A 78 -23.07 -6.92 -25.34
N PRO A 79 -22.05 -7.70 -25.73
CA PRO A 79 -20.68 -7.48 -25.31
C PRO A 79 -20.03 -6.24 -25.95
N HIS A 80 -20.65 -5.62 -26.96
CA HIS A 80 -20.15 -4.40 -27.58
C HIS A 80 -20.59 -3.13 -26.81
N PHE A 81 -21.64 -3.23 -26.00
CA PHE A 81 -22.20 -2.11 -25.23
C PHE A 81 -21.18 -1.40 -24.34
N LEU A 82 -20.28 -2.13 -23.68
CA LEU A 82 -19.26 -1.55 -22.80
C LEU A 82 -17.90 -1.37 -23.46
N ARG A 83 -17.68 -1.92 -24.66
CA ARG A 83 -16.34 -2.04 -25.24
C ARG A 83 -15.70 -0.69 -25.55
N GLY A 84 -16.49 0.29 -25.99
CA GLY A 84 -16.01 1.64 -26.28
C GLY A 84 -15.58 2.41 -25.02
N ASP A 85 -16.44 2.41 -24.01
CA ASP A 85 -16.21 3.17 -22.77
C ASP A 85 -15.13 2.53 -21.90
N LEU A 86 -15.11 1.20 -21.76
CA LEU A 86 -14.04 0.52 -21.04
C LEU A 86 -12.69 0.75 -21.72
N GLN A 87 -12.62 0.68 -23.04
CA GLN A 87 -11.38 0.91 -23.77
C GLN A 87 -10.87 2.33 -23.56
N ARG A 88 -11.77 3.33 -23.51
CA ARG A 88 -11.40 4.71 -23.21
C ARG A 88 -10.84 4.84 -21.79
N SER A 89 -11.52 4.27 -20.79
CA SER A 89 -11.02 4.29 -19.40
C SER A 89 -9.70 3.54 -19.23
N VAL A 90 -9.50 2.43 -19.93
CA VAL A 90 -8.22 1.70 -19.92
C VAL A 90 -7.10 2.57 -20.50
N ASN A 91 -7.35 3.25 -21.62
CA ASN A 91 -6.35 4.13 -22.24
C ASN A 91 -6.00 5.32 -21.32
N GLU A 92 -7.00 5.90 -20.64
CA GLU A 92 -6.79 6.97 -19.66
C GLU A 92 -5.94 6.50 -18.46
N LEU A 93 -6.24 5.32 -17.92
CA LEU A 93 -5.45 4.74 -16.83
C LEU A 93 -4.01 4.44 -17.25
N GLN A 94 -3.80 3.93 -18.47
CA GLN A 94 -2.46 3.70 -19.01
C GLN A 94 -1.66 5.00 -19.14
N ALA A 95 -2.30 6.10 -19.56
CA ALA A 95 -1.65 7.40 -19.63
C ALA A 95 -1.23 7.92 -18.24
N VAL A 96 -2.08 7.73 -17.23
CA VAL A 96 -1.76 8.12 -15.84
C VAL A 96 -0.60 7.27 -15.28
N ILE A 97 -0.59 5.96 -15.53
CA ILE A 97 0.50 5.08 -15.09
C ILE A 97 1.83 5.52 -15.72
N ALA A 98 1.84 5.82 -17.02
CA ALA A 98 3.03 6.29 -17.71
C ALA A 98 3.55 7.65 -17.16
N GLU A 99 2.65 8.52 -16.69
CA GLU A 99 3.03 9.77 -16.02
C GLU A 99 3.67 9.53 -14.66
N ILE A 100 3.12 8.60 -13.87
CA ILE A 100 3.66 8.23 -12.56
C ILE A 100 5.06 7.64 -12.72
N ASP A 101 5.27 6.75 -13.70
CA ASP A 101 6.56 6.15 -13.98
C ASP A 101 7.61 7.21 -14.37
N ARG A 102 7.21 8.23 -15.15
CA ARG A 102 8.08 9.38 -15.47
C ARG A 102 8.48 10.20 -14.23
N ILE A 103 7.55 10.43 -13.31
CA ILE A 103 7.83 11.16 -12.06
C ILE A 103 8.72 10.36 -11.11
N GLN A 104 8.59 9.03 -11.08
CA GLN A 104 9.38 8.16 -10.19
C GLN A 104 10.76 7.79 -10.75
N GLY A 105 10.96 7.90 -12.06
CA GLY A 105 12.24 7.65 -12.75
C GLY A 105 13.16 8.86 -12.91
N ALA A 106 12.72 10.06 -12.52
CA ALA A 106 13.48 11.32 -12.49
C ALA A 106 13.95 11.65 -11.06
#